data_AF-B7JHY8-F1
#
_entry.id   AF-B7JHY8-F1
#
_cell.length_a   1.000
_cell.length_b   1.000
_cell.length_c   1.000
_cell.angle_alpha   90.00
_cell.angle_beta   90.00
_cell.angle_gamma   90.00
#
_symmetry.space_group_name_H-M   'P 1'
#
loop_
_entity.id
_entity.type
_entity.pdbx_description
1 polymer ?
#
loop_
_entity_poly.entity_id
_entity_poly.type
_entity_poly.pdbx_seq_one_letter_code
_entity_poly.pdbx_strand_id
1 'polypeptide(L)'
;MLNKKKFSTSLTSDEKQLAHLHEWEYKQNKDVTVDGKIITAVGSAYVEFATEIMKQLNLFNEAEAKENLQYFKNVTETCDGTLV
;
A
#
# COMPACT_ATOMS: atom_id res chain seq x y z
N MET A 1 15.70 -9.05 5.36
CA MET A 1 15.60 -9.64 4.01
C MET A 1 14.23 -10.26 3.85
N LEU A 2 13.52 -9.95 2.76
CA LEU A 2 12.14 -10.42 2.52
C LEU A 2 12.08 -11.80 1.84
N ASN A 3 13.23 -12.41 1.51
CA ASN A 3 13.38 -13.81 1.08
C ASN A 3 12.37 -14.22 -0.01
N LYS A 4 12.51 -13.62 -1.21
CA LYS A 4 11.64 -13.86 -2.39
C LYS A 4 10.17 -13.49 -2.24
N LYS A 5 9.80 -12.73 -1.21
CA LYS A 5 8.44 -12.21 -1.03
C LYS A 5 8.22 -10.97 -1.86
N LYS A 6 7.02 -10.86 -2.44
CA LYS A 6 6.58 -9.63 -3.14
C LYS A 6 6.47 -8.50 -2.13
N PHE A 7 6.93 -7.31 -2.52
CA PHE A 7 6.93 -6.15 -1.61
C PHE A 7 6.77 -4.82 -2.35
N SER A 8 6.33 -3.79 -1.62
CA SER A 8 6.43 -2.39 -2.03
C SER A 8 7.34 -1.61 -1.08
N THR A 9 8.01 -0.60 -1.61
CA THR A 9 8.90 0.31 -0.89
C THR A 9 9.10 1.58 -1.72
N SER A 10 9.33 2.71 -1.06
CA SER A 10 9.74 3.97 -1.72
C SER A 10 11.19 3.94 -2.21
N LEU A 11 12.00 2.98 -1.75
CA LEU A 11 13.39 2.84 -2.17
C LEU A 11 13.51 2.34 -3.61
N THR A 12 14.61 2.68 -4.27
CA THR A 12 14.92 2.25 -5.65
C THR A 12 16.24 1.51 -5.71
N SER A 13 16.37 0.61 -6.70
CA SER A 13 17.62 -0.09 -7.00
C SER A 13 18.68 0.81 -7.64
N ASP A 14 18.27 1.97 -8.15
CA ASP A 14 19.14 2.92 -8.85
C ASP A 14 20.19 3.53 -7.92
N GLU A 15 19.86 3.60 -6.63
CA GLU A 15 20.80 3.95 -5.58
C GLU A 15 21.71 2.75 -5.28
N LYS A 16 22.94 2.78 -5.81
CA LYS A 16 23.94 1.70 -5.66
C LYS A 16 24.12 1.20 -4.21
N GLN A 17 24.04 2.12 -3.24
CA GLN A 17 24.15 1.80 -1.82
C GLN A 17 22.98 0.97 -1.28
N LEU A 18 21.82 0.98 -1.94
CA LEU A 18 20.62 0.24 -1.54
C LEU A 18 20.43 -1.05 -2.33
N ALA A 19 21.19 -1.26 -3.41
CA ALA A 19 21.03 -2.41 -4.31
C ALA A 19 21.07 -3.77 -3.59
N HIS A 20 21.78 -3.86 -2.46
CA HIS A 20 21.91 -5.09 -1.68
C HIS A 20 20.79 -5.35 -0.66
N LEU A 21 19.88 -4.40 -0.43
CA LEU A 21 18.85 -4.50 0.62
C LEU A 21 17.73 -5.48 0.27
N HIS A 22 17.43 -5.63 -1.02
CA HIS A 22 16.27 -6.39 -1.50
C HIS A 22 16.60 -7.18 -2.77
N GLU A 23 15.85 -8.27 -2.96
CA GLU A 23 15.74 -8.95 -4.26
C GLU A 23 14.76 -8.15 -5.13
N TRP A 24 15.27 -7.15 -5.85
CA TRP A 24 14.45 -6.10 -6.50
C TRP A 24 13.47 -6.59 -7.56
N GLU A 25 13.69 -7.77 -8.13
CA GLU A 25 12.77 -8.45 -9.05
C GLU A 25 11.40 -8.76 -8.42
N TYR A 26 11.31 -8.80 -7.09
CA TYR A 26 10.06 -9.00 -6.35
C TYR A 26 9.35 -7.68 -5.98
N LYS A 27 9.93 -6.52 -6.29
CA LYS A 27 9.30 -5.22 -6.03
C LYS A 27 8.05 -5.07 -6.90
N GLN A 28 6.96 -4.63 -6.30
CA GLN A 28 5.70 -4.34 -6.98
C GLN A 28 5.53 -2.83 -7.16
N ASN A 29 5.01 -2.42 -8.31
CA ASN A 29 4.71 -1.01 -8.59
C ASN A 29 3.29 -0.66 -8.11
N LYS A 30 3.10 -0.68 -6.79
CA LYS A 30 1.83 -0.34 -6.12
C LYS A 30 2.08 0.18 -4.72
N ASP A 31 1.10 0.90 -4.19
CA ASP A 31 1.19 1.53 -2.87
C ASP A 31 1.35 0.51 -1.75
N VAL A 32 0.51 -0.54 -1.74
CA VAL A 32 0.53 -1.61 -0.72
C VAL A 32 0.66 -2.98 -1.36
N THR A 33 1.54 -3.81 -0.82
CA THR A 33 1.74 -5.20 -1.24
C THR A 33 1.49 -6.17 -0.09
N VAL A 34 0.57 -7.10 -0.32
CA VAL A 34 0.30 -8.24 0.55
C VAL A 34 0.88 -9.50 -0.11
N ASP A 35 1.72 -10.24 0.63
CA ASP A 35 2.22 -11.57 0.28
C ASP A 35 2.05 -12.50 1.50
N GLY A 36 0.92 -13.22 1.52
CA GLY A 36 0.52 -14.01 2.68
C GLY A 36 0.30 -13.11 3.89
N LYS A 37 1.07 -13.33 4.97
CA LYS A 37 0.98 -12.56 6.22
C LYS A 37 1.90 -11.34 6.27
N ILE A 38 2.62 -11.04 5.18
CA ILE A 38 3.53 -9.90 5.09
C ILE A 38 2.84 -8.80 4.31
N ILE A 39 2.74 -7.63 4.94
CA ILE A 39 2.21 -6.41 4.33
C ILE A 39 3.35 -5.41 4.27
N THR A 40 3.56 -4.81 3.10
CA THR A 40 4.55 -3.75 2.88
C THR A 40 3.90 -2.61 2.11
N ALA A 41 4.47 -1.41 2.22
CA ALA A 41 3.94 -0.22 1.57
C ALA A 41 5.05 0.75 1.17
N VAL A 42 4.75 1.61 0.19
CA VAL A 42 5.53 2.84 -0.02
C VAL A 42 5.26 3.80 1.16
N GLY A 43 6.25 4.61 1.55
CA GLY A 43 6.18 5.43 2.76
C GLY A 43 5.04 6.46 2.76
N SER A 44 4.62 6.93 1.58
CA SER A 44 3.50 7.85 1.41
C SER A 44 2.11 7.20 1.52
N ALA A 45 2.03 5.87 1.50
CA ALA A 45 0.77 5.11 1.48
C ALA A 45 0.38 4.60 2.88
N TYR A 46 0.59 5.41 3.92
CA TYR A 46 0.39 5.01 5.31
C TYR A 46 -1.09 4.77 5.66
N VAL A 47 -2.03 5.47 5.01
CA VAL A 47 -3.47 5.27 5.20
C VAL A 47 -3.90 3.94 4.57
N GLU A 48 -3.44 3.68 3.34
CA GLU A 48 -3.68 2.43 2.61
C GLU A 48 -3.11 1.25 3.38
N PHE A 49 -1.90 1.39 3.93
CA PHE A 49 -1.25 0.36 4.74
C PHE A 49 -2.05 0.04 6.01
N ALA A 50 -2.48 1.06 6.77
CA ALA A 50 -3.30 0.87 7.95
C ALA A 50 -4.64 0.19 7.61
N THR A 51 -5.28 0.61 6.53
CA THR A 51 -6.54 0.06 6.05
C THR A 51 -6.39 -1.42 5.67
N GLU A 52 -5.31 -1.80 4.99
CA GLU A 52 -5.05 -3.20 4.63
C GLU A 52 -4.80 -4.06 5.88
N ILE A 53 -4.12 -3.55 6.91
CA ILE A 53 -3.97 -4.25 8.19
C ILE A 53 -5.35 -4.55 8.80
N MET A 54 -6.23 -3.56 8.87
CA MET A 54 -7.58 -3.74 9.44
C MET A 54 -8.37 -4.79 8.66
N LYS A 55 -8.25 -4.80 7.32
CA LYS A 55 -8.86 -5.81 6.46
C LYS A 55 -8.32 -7.22 6.74
N GLN A 56 -6.99 -7.38 6.83
CA GLN A 56 -6.34 -8.67 7.09
C GLN A 56 -6.65 -9.21 8.49
N LEU A 57 -6.98 -8.34 9.45
CA LEU A 57 -7.43 -8.72 10.79
C LEU A 57 -8.95 -8.99 10.88
N ASN A 58 -9.68 -8.90 9.76
CA ASN A 58 -11.15 -8.97 9.71
C ASN A 58 -11.84 -7.98 10.65
N LEU A 59 -11.23 -6.81 10.87
CA LEU A 59 -11.84 -5.74 11.67
C LEU A 59 -12.70 -4.84 10.81
N PHE A 60 -12.32 -4.67 9.53
CA PHE A 60 -13.10 -3.93 8.53
C PHE A 60 -13.48 -4.85 7.36
N ASN A 61 -14.70 -4.67 6.87
CA ASN A 61 -15.11 -5.16 5.55
C ASN A 61 -14.64 -4.19 4.44
N GLU A 62 -14.85 -4.56 3.17
CA GLU A 62 -14.39 -3.75 2.03
C GLU A 62 -15.03 -2.35 1.97
N ALA A 63 -16.29 -2.21 2.39
CA ALA A 63 -16.98 -0.92 2.41
C ALA A 63 -16.41 0.01 3.48
N GLU A 64 -16.18 -0.51 4.70
CA GLU A 64 -15.56 0.25 5.80
C GLU A 64 -14.12 0.68 5.46
N ALA A 65 -13.37 -0.22 4.82
CA ALA A 65 -12.04 0.10 4.31
C ALA A 65 -12.07 1.24 3.28
N LYS A 66 -13.02 1.20 2.34
CA LYS A 66 -13.21 2.24 1.32
C LYS A 66 -13.60 3.58 1.93
N GLU A 67 -14.53 3.60 2.88
CA GLU A 67 -14.97 4.82 3.58
C GLU A 67 -13.82 5.49 4.32
N ASN A 68 -12.99 4.70 5.04
CA ASN A 68 -11.81 5.23 5.71
C ASN A 68 -10.83 5.85 4.72
N LEU A 69 -10.57 5.19 3.59
CA LEU A 69 -9.73 5.76 2.54
C LEU A 69 -10.29 7.07 2.01
N GLN A 70 -11.59 7.13 1.72
CA GLN A 70 -12.24 8.37 1.25
C GLN A 70 -12.10 9.51 2.25
N TYR A 71 -12.34 9.24 3.54
CA TYR A 71 -12.22 10.21 4.61
C TYR A 71 -10.79 10.75 4.75
N PHE A 72 -9.79 9.87 4.88
CA PHE A 72 -8.41 10.28 5.17
C PHE A 72 -7.65 10.79 3.94
N LYS A 73 -8.00 10.34 2.73
CA LYS A 73 -7.34 10.76 1.48
C LYS A 73 -8.11 11.87 0.77
N ASN A 74 -9.25 12.30 1.30
CA ASN A 74 -10.17 13.24 0.67
C ASN A 74 -10.51 12.82 -0.78
N VAL A 75 -10.70 11.51 -0.98
CA VAL A 75 -11.14 10.99 -2.28
C VAL A 75 -12.64 11.25 -2.36
N THR A 76 -13.00 12.41 -2.90
CA THR A 76 -14.36 12.62 -3.37
C THR A 76 -14.54 11.75 -4.61
N GLU A 77 -15.48 10.81 -4.57
CA GLU A 77 -15.95 10.23 -5.83
C GLU A 77 -16.53 11.38 -6.64
N THR A 78 -15.84 11.79 -7.70
CA THR A 78 -16.41 12.72 -8.66
C THR A 78 -17.52 11.99 -9.39
N CYS A 79 -18.74 12.04 -8.86
CA CYS A 79 -19.93 11.88 -9.67
C CYS A 79 -19.97 13.09 -10.62
N ASP A 80 -19.56 12.89 -11.87
CA ASP A 80 -19.82 13.79 -13.01
C ASP A 80 -19.83 15.31 -12.69
N GLY A 81 -18.68 15.84 -12.28
CA GLY A 81 -18.39 17.27 -12.43
C GLY A 81 -19.28 18.26 -11.67
N THR A 82 -19.93 17.87 -10.57
CA THR A 82 -20.64 18.85 -9.72
C THR A 82 -20.14 18.77 -8.28
N LEU A 83 -19.47 19.85 -7.86
CA LEU A 83 -19.11 20.12 -6.47
C LEU A 83 -20.41 20.35 -5.68
N VAL A 84 -20.63 19.57 -4.62
CA VAL A 84 -21.57 19.91 -3.54
C VAL A 84 -20.77 20.21 -2.29
#